data_AF-A0A936URL2-F1
#
_entry.id   AF-A0A936URL2-F1
#
_cell.length_a   1.000
_cell.length_b   1.000
_cell.length_c   1.000
_cell.angle_alpha   90.00
_cell.angle_beta   90.00
_cell.angle_gamma   90.00
#
_symmetry.space_group_name_H-M   'P 1'
#
loop_
_entity.id
_entity.type
_entity.pdbx_description
1 polymer ?
#
loop_
_entity_poly.entity_id
_entity_poly.type
_entity_poly.pdbx_seq_one_letter_code
_entity_poly.pdbx_strand_id
1 'polypeptide(L)'
;MFRLFYGAALNQDGRPEAGITQLDMCLRLSPKDPNAGLVNFYSCFSHLALGDFPQAEQAARKTVKLMPDYGMGYVMLAISLAALGRDAEAQQQLRMARQVTPTRTRQMLEDFWRLIFQKPEDAEKLIALLRQTWRD
;
A
#
# COMPACT_ATOMS: atom_id res chain seq x y z
N MET A 1 6.53 -8.55 -15.31
CA MET A 1 5.06 -8.73 -15.17
C MET A 1 4.64 -9.93 -14.31
N PHE A 2 5.01 -11.19 -14.61
CA PHE A 2 4.59 -12.36 -13.78
C PHE A 2 4.93 -12.22 -12.28
N ARG A 3 6.15 -11.74 -11.96
CA ARG A 3 6.60 -11.57 -10.56
C ARG A 3 5.83 -10.50 -9.78
N LEU A 4 5.34 -9.46 -10.45
CA LEU A 4 4.50 -8.43 -9.83
C LEU A 4 3.19 -9.04 -9.31
N PHE A 5 2.46 -9.73 -10.18
CA PHE A 5 1.19 -10.35 -9.81
C PHE A 5 1.38 -11.50 -8.83
N TYR A 6 2.49 -12.24 -8.93
CA TYR A 6 2.82 -13.27 -7.96
C TYR A 6 3.13 -12.68 -6.57
N GLY A 7 3.89 -11.59 -6.51
CA GLY A 7 4.13 -10.87 -5.26
C GLY A 7 2.85 -10.32 -4.63
N ALA A 8 1.96 -9.76 -5.44
CA ALA A 8 0.64 -9.28 -4.99
C ALA A 8 -0.24 -10.42 -4.43
N ALA A 9 -0.26 -11.59 -5.08
CA ALA A 9 -1.00 -12.75 -4.62
C ALA A 9 -0.42 -13.29 -3.29
N LEU A 10 0.91 -13.32 -3.15
CA LEU A 10 1.56 -13.73 -1.90
C LEU A 10 1.19 -12.82 -0.72
N ASN A 11 0.99 -11.52 -0.95
CA ASN A 11 0.49 -10.61 0.09
C ASN A 11 -0.92 -10.97 0.55
N GLN A 12 -1.81 -11.31 -0.38
CA GLN A 12 -3.20 -11.70 -0.09
C GLN A 12 -3.30 -13.04 0.65
N ASP A 13 -2.34 -13.95 0.41
CA ASP A 13 -2.17 -15.24 1.09
C ASP A 13 -1.52 -15.11 2.50
N GLY A 14 -1.21 -13.88 2.92
CA GLY A 14 -0.56 -13.62 4.22
C GLY A 14 0.90 -14.05 4.25
N ARG A 15 1.60 -13.95 3.11
CA ARG A 15 3.03 -14.25 2.95
C ARG A 15 3.81 -13.02 2.46
N PRO A 16 3.76 -11.89 3.19
CA PRO A 16 4.32 -10.62 2.72
C PRO A 16 5.83 -10.66 2.48
N GLU A 17 6.62 -11.45 3.22
CA GLU A 17 8.07 -11.58 3.02
C GLU A 17 8.40 -12.25 1.67
N ALA A 18 7.64 -13.29 1.32
CA ALA A 18 7.74 -13.94 0.02
C ALA A 18 7.30 -12.97 -1.09
N GLY A 19 6.26 -12.17 -0.83
CA GLY A 19 5.80 -11.10 -1.72
C GLY A 19 6.92 -10.10 -2.04
N ILE A 20 7.56 -9.54 -1.01
CA ILE A 20 8.70 -8.60 -1.13
C ILE A 20 9.80 -9.21 -1.99
N THR A 21 10.19 -10.46 -1.72
CA THR A 21 11.23 -11.15 -2.50
C THR A 21 10.91 -11.16 -4.00
N GLN A 22 9.66 -11.40 -4.39
CA GLN A 22 9.26 -11.40 -5.80
C GLN A 22 9.25 -10.01 -6.41
N LEU A 23 8.81 -9.00 -5.65
CA LEU A 23 8.75 -7.61 -6.07
C LEU A 23 10.17 -7.03 -6.25
N ASP A 24 11.09 -7.33 -5.35
CA ASP A 24 12.51 -6.95 -5.46
C ASP A 24 13.18 -7.60 -6.67
N MET A 25 12.90 -8.88 -6.91
CA MET A 25 13.35 -9.54 -8.14
C MET A 25 12.78 -8.88 -9.39
N CYS A 26 11.53 -8.39 -9.35
CA CYS A 26 10.93 -7.66 -10.47
C CYS A 26 11.73 -6.39 -10.80
N LEU A 27 12.05 -5.57 -9.79
CA LEU A 27 12.83 -4.34 -9.97
C LEU A 27 14.28 -4.63 -10.34
N ARG A 28 14.89 -5.70 -9.82
CA ARG A 28 16.28 -6.07 -10.14
C ARG A 28 16.42 -6.52 -11.59
N LEU A 29 15.47 -7.31 -12.10
CA LEU A 29 15.50 -7.82 -13.47
C LEU A 29 15.12 -6.74 -14.49
N SER A 30 14.28 -5.77 -14.09
CA SER A 30 13.90 -4.64 -14.93
C SER A 30 13.88 -3.35 -14.10
N PRO A 31 15.04 -2.70 -13.93
CA PRO A 31 15.14 -1.46 -13.13
C PRO A 31 14.31 -0.29 -13.68
N LYS A 32 13.90 -0.37 -14.95
CA LYS A 32 13.03 0.61 -15.63
C LYS A 32 11.68 0.00 -16.00
N ASP A 33 11.19 -0.99 -15.24
CA ASP A 33 9.88 -1.61 -15.50
C ASP A 33 8.79 -0.53 -15.53
N PRO A 34 7.94 -0.47 -16.58
CA PRO A 34 6.83 0.48 -16.64
C PRO A 34 5.87 0.36 -15.44
N ASN A 35 5.81 -0.81 -14.81
CA ASN A 35 4.97 -1.08 -13.64
C ASN A 35 5.71 -0.82 -12.32
N ALA A 36 6.88 -0.19 -12.31
CA ALA A 36 7.64 0.08 -11.09
C ALA A 36 6.78 0.81 -10.03
N GLY A 37 5.85 1.68 -10.44
CA GLY A 37 4.88 2.29 -9.54
C GLY A 37 4.02 1.26 -8.80
N LEU A 38 3.45 0.30 -9.52
CA LEU A 38 2.65 -0.78 -8.93
C LEU A 38 3.50 -1.74 -8.10
N VAL A 39 4.72 -2.03 -8.52
CA VAL A 39 5.65 -2.85 -7.72
C VAL A 39 5.88 -2.20 -6.35
N ASN A 40 6.19 -0.90 -6.33
CA ASN A 40 6.36 -0.16 -5.07
C ASN A 40 5.07 -0.08 -4.24
N PHE A 41 3.90 -0.02 -4.89
CA PHE A 41 2.62 -0.08 -4.19
C PHE A 41 2.46 -1.40 -3.43
N TYR A 42 2.71 -2.54 -4.09
CA TYR A 42 2.62 -3.84 -3.42
C TYR A 42 3.72 -4.05 -2.40
N SER A 43 4.93 -3.50 -2.60
CA SER A 43 5.99 -3.55 -1.59
C SER A 43 5.56 -2.78 -0.34
N CYS A 44 5.00 -1.58 -0.50
CA CYS A 44 4.45 -0.82 0.63
C CYS A 44 3.41 -1.64 1.38
N PHE A 45 2.50 -2.27 0.65
CA PHE A 45 1.46 -3.10 1.25
C PHE A 45 2.03 -4.28 2.06
N SER A 46 3.06 -4.95 1.53
CA SER A 46 3.77 -6.02 2.25
C SER A 46 4.42 -5.50 3.54
N HIS A 47 5.11 -4.36 3.48
CA HIS A 47 5.78 -3.78 4.64
C HIS A 47 4.78 -3.31 5.70
N LEU A 48 3.61 -2.76 5.31
CA LEU A 48 2.53 -2.44 6.26
C LEU A 48 2.02 -3.70 6.97
N ALA A 49 1.83 -4.80 6.25
CA ALA A 49 1.39 -6.07 6.84
C ALA A 49 2.41 -6.63 7.85
N LEU A 50 3.70 -6.34 7.65
CA LEU A 50 4.80 -6.72 8.55
C LEU A 50 5.03 -5.73 9.71
N GLY A 51 4.37 -4.56 9.68
CA GLY A 51 4.64 -3.48 10.64
C GLY A 51 5.94 -2.70 10.39
N ASP A 52 6.59 -2.90 9.23
CA ASP A 52 7.79 -2.18 8.82
C ASP A 52 7.42 -0.84 8.17
N PHE A 53 6.90 0.08 9.00
CA PHE A 53 6.39 1.36 8.56
C PHE A 53 7.42 2.27 7.85
N PRO A 54 8.72 2.29 8.23
CA PRO A 54 9.74 3.06 7.51
C PRO A 54 9.90 2.61 6.05
N GLN A 55 9.95 1.31 5.79
CA GLN A 55 10.04 0.80 4.41
C GLN A 55 8.73 0.99 3.63
N ALA A 56 7.59 0.85 4.32
CA ALA A 56 6.29 1.17 3.75
C ALA A 56 6.23 2.63 3.26
N GLU A 57 6.68 3.59 4.08
CA GLU A 57 6.74 5.00 3.69
C GLU A 57 7.62 5.20 2.44
N GLN A 58 8.81 4.61 2.41
CA GLN A 58 9.72 4.74 1.28
C GLN A 58 9.08 4.23 -0.03
N ALA A 59 8.44 3.06 0.03
CA ALA A 59 7.76 2.45 -1.11
C ALA A 59 6.53 3.26 -1.54
N ALA A 60 5.74 3.79 -0.59
CA ALA A 60 4.60 4.65 -0.89
C ALA A 60 5.01 5.96 -1.55
N ARG A 61 6.10 6.60 -1.10
CA ARG A 61 6.64 7.81 -1.75
C ARG A 61 7.07 7.55 -3.19
N LYS A 62 7.72 6.42 -3.46
CA LYS A 62 8.05 5.99 -4.83
C LYS A 62 6.80 5.77 -5.68
N THR A 63 5.77 5.17 -5.09
CA THR A 63 4.46 4.96 -5.74
C THR A 63 3.85 6.28 -6.17
N VAL A 64 3.72 7.24 -5.26
CA VAL A 64 3.18 8.59 -5.54
C VAL A 64 4.00 9.31 -6.61
N LYS A 65 5.34 9.21 -6.55
CA LYS A 65 6.22 9.84 -7.53
C LYS A 65 6.04 9.26 -8.94
N LEU A 66 5.87 7.95 -9.06
CA LEU A 66 5.75 7.26 -10.34
C LEU A 66 4.33 7.26 -10.90
N MET A 67 3.33 7.37 -10.02
CA MET A 67 1.91 7.34 -10.36
C MET A 67 1.18 8.45 -9.58
N PRO A 68 1.37 9.72 -9.95
CA PRO A 68 0.79 10.86 -9.21
C PRO A 68 -0.74 10.90 -9.27
N ASP A 69 -1.36 10.22 -10.24
CA ASP A 69 -2.81 10.12 -10.40
C ASP A 69 -3.39 8.84 -9.76
N TYR A 70 -2.56 8.08 -9.04
CA TYR A 70 -3.00 6.87 -8.37
C TYR A 70 -3.32 7.13 -6.90
N GLY A 71 -4.60 7.38 -6.61
CA GLY A 71 -5.11 7.73 -5.27
C GLY A 71 -4.66 6.77 -4.14
N MET A 72 -4.51 5.48 -4.44
CA MET A 72 -4.05 4.49 -3.45
C MET A 72 -2.60 4.70 -3.00
N GLY A 73 -1.75 5.29 -3.84
CA GLY A 73 -0.39 5.64 -3.45
C GLY A 73 -0.40 6.64 -2.28
N TYR A 74 -1.28 7.63 -2.33
CA TYR A 74 -1.46 8.61 -1.26
C TYR A 74 -2.10 7.98 -0.01
N VAL A 75 -3.07 7.07 -0.16
CA VAL A 75 -3.64 6.34 0.97
C VAL A 75 -2.59 5.50 1.70
N MET A 76 -1.77 4.76 0.95
CA MET A 76 -0.67 3.97 1.52
C MET A 76 0.37 4.85 2.21
N LEU A 77 0.69 6.01 1.63
CA LEU A 77 1.59 6.97 2.24
C LEU A 77 0.99 7.54 3.53
N ALA A 78 -0.30 7.87 3.53
CA ALA A 78 -1.00 8.35 4.72
C ALA A 78 -0.94 7.34 5.87
N ILE A 79 -1.26 6.07 5.58
CA ILE A 79 -1.23 4.99 6.58
C ILE A 79 0.18 4.80 7.14
N SER A 80 1.18 4.78 6.25
CA SER A 80 2.60 4.63 6.65
C SER A 80 3.05 5.78 7.56
N LEU A 81 2.68 7.02 7.23
CA LEU A 81 3.01 8.20 8.03
C LEU A 81 2.29 8.21 9.39
N ALA A 82 1.00 7.85 9.43
CA ALA A 82 0.26 7.77 10.69
C ALA A 82 0.82 6.69 11.62
N ALA A 83 1.19 5.53 11.08
CA ALA A 83 1.84 4.48 11.84
C ALA A 83 3.21 4.88 12.41
N LEU A 84 3.88 5.87 11.79
CA LEU A 84 5.10 6.51 12.28
C LEU A 84 4.84 7.71 13.21
N GLY A 85 3.59 7.99 13.58
CA GLY A 85 3.20 9.13 14.43
C GLY A 85 3.21 10.49 13.73
N ARG A 86 3.28 10.52 12.40
CA ARG A 86 3.34 11.75 11.58
C ARG A 86 1.94 12.12 11.06
N ASP A 87 1.01 12.31 12.00
CA ASP A 87 -0.42 12.49 11.70
C ASP A 87 -0.73 13.67 10.79
N ALA A 88 -0.06 14.82 11.00
CA ALA A 88 -0.29 16.01 10.19
C ALA A 88 0.02 15.77 8.70
N GLU A 89 1.11 15.04 8.42
CA GLU A 89 1.48 14.68 7.06
C GLU A 89 0.54 13.61 6.50
N ALA A 90 0.12 12.64 7.31
CA ALA A 90 -0.86 11.64 6.91
C ALA A 90 -2.18 12.28 6.45
N GLN A 91 -2.69 13.26 7.20
CA GLN A 91 -3.90 13.99 6.81
C GLN A 91 -3.73 14.77 5.50
N GLN A 92 -2.53 15.33 5.25
CA GLN A 92 -2.24 15.96 3.95
C GLN A 92 -2.32 14.95 2.81
N GLN A 93 -1.80 13.74 2.99
CA GLN A 93 -1.87 12.71 1.95
C GLN A 93 -3.30 12.19 1.73
N LEU A 94 -4.12 12.07 2.78
CA LEU A 94 -5.54 11.75 2.62
C LEU A 94 -6.30 12.82 1.83
N ARG A 95 -5.98 14.11 2.03
CA ARG A 95 -6.54 15.19 1.20
C ARG A 95 -6.16 15.02 -0.27
N MET A 96 -4.91 14.69 -0.56
CA MET A 96 -4.48 14.40 -1.94
C MET A 96 -5.20 13.18 -2.52
N ALA A 97 -5.36 12.11 -1.74
CA ALA A 97 -6.09 10.92 -2.17
C ALA A 97 -7.54 11.26 -2.57
N ARG A 98 -8.24 12.09 -1.79
CA ARG A 98 -9.60 12.55 -2.09
C ARG A 98 -9.68 13.47 -3.30
N GLN A 99 -8.64 14.27 -3.57
CA GLN A 99 -8.59 15.09 -4.78
C GLN A 99 -8.41 14.25 -6.04
N VAL A 100 -7.53 13.24 -5.98
CA VAL A 100 -7.19 12.38 -7.12
C VAL A 100 -8.25 11.33 -7.39
N THR A 101 -8.87 10.77 -6.35
CA THR A 101 -9.94 9.77 -6.49
C THR A 101 -11.11 10.09 -5.54
N PRO A 102 -11.97 11.05 -5.90
CA PRO A 102 -13.05 11.55 -5.03
C PRO A 102 -14.09 10.51 -4.65
N THR A 103 -14.27 9.48 -5.48
CA THR A 103 -15.28 8.43 -5.30
C THR A 103 -14.87 7.35 -4.30
N ARG A 104 -13.59 7.29 -3.92
CA ARG A 104 -13.06 6.22 -3.08
C ARG A 104 -13.17 6.59 -1.60
N THR A 105 -14.02 5.87 -0.88
CA THR A 105 -14.23 6.05 0.56
C THR A 105 -13.39 5.07 1.39
N ARG A 106 -13.18 5.40 2.66
CA ARG A 106 -12.59 4.48 3.65
C ARG A 106 -13.33 3.14 3.67
N GLN A 107 -14.66 3.17 3.72
CA GLN A 107 -15.50 1.97 3.78
C GLN A 107 -15.27 1.04 2.57
N MET A 108 -15.22 1.60 1.36
CA MET A 108 -14.93 0.80 0.16
C MET A 108 -13.57 0.11 0.21
N LEU A 109 -12.57 0.73 0.86
CA LEU A 109 -11.25 0.11 1.04
C LEU A 109 -11.28 -1.02 2.06
N GLU A 110 -12.01 -0.84 3.17
CA GLU A 110 -12.19 -1.90 4.16
C GLU A 110 -12.87 -3.12 3.54
N ASP A 111 -13.97 -2.91 2.81
CA ASP A 111 -14.71 -3.99 2.17
C ASP A 111 -13.87 -4.69 1.09
N PHE A 112 -13.09 -3.92 0.34
CA PHE A 112 -12.16 -4.47 -0.65
C PHE A 112 -11.07 -5.32 0.01
N TRP A 113 -10.47 -4.87 1.12
CA TRP A 113 -9.45 -5.66 1.82
C TRP A 113 -10.03 -6.94 2.44
N ARG A 114 -11.23 -6.90 3.04
CA ARG A 114 -11.89 -8.12 3.50
C ARG A 114 -12.14 -9.12 2.37
N LEU A 115 -12.37 -8.65 1.15
CA LEU A 115 -12.63 -9.50 -0.01
C LEU A 115 -11.35 -10.18 -0.54
N ILE A 116 -10.23 -9.45 -0.61
CA ILE A 116 -9.02 -9.96 -1.29
C ILE A 116 -8.11 -10.79 -0.40
N PHE A 117 -8.15 -10.59 0.92
CA PHE A 117 -7.33 -11.38 1.82
C PHE A 117 -7.95 -12.75 2.06
N GLN A 118 -7.13 -13.79 1.99
CA GLN A 118 -7.59 -15.13 2.29
C GLN A 118 -7.79 -15.33 3.80
N LYS A 119 -6.99 -14.64 4.62
CA LYS A 119 -7.07 -14.66 6.09
C LYS A 119 -7.67 -13.36 6.59
N PRO A 120 -8.85 -13.38 7.23
CA PRO A 120 -9.50 -12.16 7.72
C PRO A 120 -8.62 -11.34 8.68
N GLU A 121 -7.78 -11.99 9.47
CA GLU A 121 -6.92 -11.34 10.46
C GLU A 121 -5.89 -10.40 9.81
N ASP A 122 -5.41 -10.76 8.61
CA ASP A 122 -4.44 -9.95 7.89
C ASP A 122 -5.09 -8.71 7.25
N ALA A 123 -6.35 -8.83 6.80
CA ALA A 123 -7.14 -7.68 6.39
C ALA A 123 -7.40 -6.74 7.58
N GLU A 124 -7.79 -7.29 8.73
CA GLU A 124 -8.18 -6.47 9.89
C GLU A 124 -7.01 -5.67 10.47
N LYS A 125 -5.76 -6.14 10.37
CA LYS A 125 -4.57 -5.35 10.72
C LYS A 125 -4.49 -4.05 9.89
N LEU A 126 -4.62 -4.15 8.57
CA LEU A 126 -4.56 -2.99 7.68
C LEU A 126 -5.78 -2.09 7.83
N ILE A 127 -6.96 -2.68 8.04
CA ILE A 127 -8.20 -1.94 8.31
C ILE A 127 -8.08 -1.14 9.61
N ALA A 128 -7.49 -1.71 10.66
CA ALA A 128 -7.25 -1.01 11.92
C ALA A 128 -6.35 0.22 11.72
N LEU A 129 -5.27 0.08 10.95
CA LEU A 129 -4.39 1.21 10.61
C LEU A 129 -5.12 2.27 9.78
N LEU A 130 -5.92 1.84 8.79
CA LEU A 130 -6.72 2.73 7.96
C LEU A 130 -7.72 3.53 8.80
N ARG A 131 -8.42 2.89 9.76
CA ARG A 131 -9.38 3.54 10.67
C ARG A 131 -8.70 4.55 11.59
N GLN A 132 -7.49 4.26 12.07
CA GLN A 132 -6.74 5.21 12.89
C GLN A 132 -6.33 6.45 12.10
N THR A 133 -5.96 6.26 10.83
CA THR A 133 -5.46 7.30 9.93
C THR A 133 -6.58 8.16 9.35
N TRP A 134 -7.61 7.52 8.83
CA TRP A 134 -8.75 8.14 8.15
C TRP A 134 -9.93 8.18 9.11
N ARG A 135 -9.95 9.21 9.96
CA ARG A 135 -11.10 9.54 10.80
C ARG A 135 -12.04 10.41 9.97
N ASP A 136 -13.30 9.99 9.86
CA ASP A 136 -14.33 10.75 9.15
C ASP A 136 -14.69 12.04 9.89
#